data_AF-A0A6J5VWW5-F1
#
_entry.id   AF-A0A6J5VWW5-F1
#
_cell.length_a   1.000
_cell.length_b   1.000
_cell.length_c   1.000
_cell.angle_alpha   90.00
_cell.angle_beta   90.00
_cell.angle_gamma   90.00
#
_symmetry.space_group_name_H-M   'P 1'
#
loop_
_entity.id
_entity.type
_entity.pdbx_description
1 polymer ?
#
loop_
_entity_poly.entity_id
_entity_poly.type
_entity_poly.pdbx_seq_one_letter_code
_entity_poly.pdbx_strand_id
1 'polypeptide(L)'
;MVIEGDHDIEQQAGNQTFVSYSSRFAFPSEESGSSSTLFYSFNAGGIHFIMLGAYTAYNKSADQYVWLEKDLANFDRNVTPWLVATWHPPWYSTYVAHYREAECMRVEMEDILYKYGVDIVFNGHVHAYERSNRVYNYTLDPCGPVYITVGDGGNREKMAIAHADEPGNCPEPCTTPDKFMGGFCAFNFTSGPAAGKFCWDRQPEYSAYRESSFGHGILEVKNETHALWSWHRNQDFYGYAGDQIFIVRQPDSCPVIEFGRKLSIGYTKFELPSPALMMDVKHVDSGIVGVIGVNPVTLPPPNVGVVGVVGAPKMPVAGGVVGVVVPPAVL
;
A
#
# COMPACT_ATOMS: atom_id res chain seq x y z
N MET A 1 8.43 -6.71 -14.65
CA MET A 1 9.04 -7.08 -13.36
C MET A 1 8.22 -8.22 -12.79
N VAL A 2 8.85 -9.25 -12.24
CA VAL A 2 8.16 -10.47 -11.78
C VAL A 2 8.36 -10.60 -10.27
N ILE A 3 7.32 -10.94 -9.53
CA ILE A 3 7.41 -11.34 -8.13
C ILE A 3 6.84 -12.74 -8.00
N GLU A 4 7.36 -13.56 -7.09
CA GLU A 4 6.99 -14.96 -6.96
C GLU A 4 5.53 -15.14 -6.52
N GLY A 5 4.91 -16.22 -7.00
CA GLY A 5 3.68 -16.79 -6.46
C GLY A 5 3.91 -18.13 -5.77
N ASP A 6 2.83 -18.74 -5.27
CA ASP A 6 2.89 -20.09 -4.68
C ASP A 6 3.27 -21.15 -5.72
N HIS A 7 2.85 -20.95 -6.97
CA HIS A 7 3.23 -21.83 -8.08
C HIS A 7 4.73 -21.79 -8.40
N ASP A 8 5.47 -20.75 -7.98
CA ASP A 8 6.92 -20.68 -8.13
C ASP A 8 7.68 -21.41 -7.02
N ILE A 9 7.00 -21.88 -5.96
CA ILE A 9 7.65 -22.63 -4.85
C ILE A 9 8.37 -23.86 -5.40
N GLU A 10 7.73 -24.61 -6.30
CA GLU A 10 8.31 -25.74 -7.06
C GLU A 10 9.24 -26.64 -6.22
N GLN A 11 8.79 -27.15 -5.07
CA GLN A 11 9.65 -27.89 -4.14
C GLN A 11 10.34 -29.09 -4.82
N GLN A 12 11.68 -29.17 -4.70
CA GLN A 12 12.52 -30.21 -5.29
C GLN A 12 13.30 -31.01 -4.25
N ALA A 13 14.13 -31.95 -4.71
CA ALA A 13 15.02 -32.72 -3.86
C ALA A 13 15.93 -31.80 -3.02
N GLY A 14 16.13 -32.16 -1.75
CA GLY A 14 16.91 -31.35 -0.82
C GLY A 14 16.18 -30.09 -0.32
N ASN A 15 14.84 -30.06 -0.40
CA ASN A 15 13.99 -28.93 0.02
C ASN A 15 14.32 -27.60 -0.69
N GLN A 16 14.85 -27.68 -1.91
CA GLN A 16 15.04 -26.49 -2.73
C GLN A 16 13.68 -25.99 -3.22
N THR A 17 13.51 -24.68 -3.26
CA THR A 17 12.30 -23.98 -3.72
C THR A 17 12.70 -22.77 -4.57
N PHE A 18 11.80 -22.26 -5.40
CA PHE A 18 12.02 -21.07 -6.25
C PHE A 18 13.22 -21.15 -7.21
N VAL A 19 13.69 -22.36 -7.53
CA VAL A 19 14.89 -22.57 -8.36
C VAL A 19 14.68 -22.02 -9.78
N SER A 20 13.54 -22.35 -10.40
CA SER A 20 13.20 -21.86 -11.74
C SER A 20 13.04 -20.34 -11.76
N TYR A 21 12.24 -19.79 -10.85
CA TYR A 21 12.01 -18.35 -10.69
C TYR A 21 13.33 -17.59 -10.55
N SER A 22 14.17 -17.98 -9.59
CA SER A 22 15.40 -17.27 -9.26
C SER A 22 16.49 -17.41 -10.31
N SER A 23 16.44 -18.45 -11.15
CA SER A 23 17.45 -18.69 -12.19
C SER A 23 17.09 -18.08 -13.55
N ARG A 24 15.81 -17.82 -13.80
CA ARG A 24 15.30 -17.43 -15.14
C ARG A 24 15.09 -15.93 -15.29
N PHE A 25 14.73 -15.25 -14.22
CA PHE A 25 14.45 -13.82 -14.24
C PHE A 25 15.60 -13.03 -13.64
N ALA A 26 15.78 -11.81 -14.14
CA ALA A 26 16.69 -10.84 -13.54
C ALA A 26 15.90 -9.93 -12.59
N PHE A 27 16.51 -9.63 -11.45
CA PHE A 27 15.93 -8.79 -10.40
C PHE A 27 16.93 -7.73 -10.00
N PRO A 28 16.50 -6.49 -9.74
CA PRO A 28 17.37 -5.41 -9.27
C PRO A 28 17.65 -5.54 -7.76
N SER A 29 17.89 -6.77 -7.27
CA SER A 29 18.02 -7.06 -5.84
C SER A 29 19.19 -6.31 -5.21
N GLU A 30 20.35 -6.32 -5.86
CA GLU A 30 21.55 -5.63 -5.36
C GLU A 30 21.35 -4.11 -5.43
N GLU A 31 20.80 -3.61 -6.53
CA GLU A 31 20.55 -2.18 -6.77
C GLU A 31 19.52 -1.60 -5.80
N SER A 32 18.56 -2.40 -5.36
CA SER A 32 17.55 -2.03 -4.36
C SER A 32 17.99 -2.32 -2.92
N GLY A 33 19.23 -2.79 -2.71
CA GLY A 33 19.75 -3.16 -1.38
C GLY A 33 19.05 -4.36 -0.74
N SER A 34 18.34 -5.17 -1.52
CA SER A 34 17.73 -6.43 -1.09
C SER A 34 18.77 -7.55 -1.05
N SER A 35 18.63 -8.46 -0.09
CA SER A 35 19.42 -9.68 0.00
C SER A 35 18.83 -10.85 -0.81
N SER A 36 17.73 -10.64 -1.54
CA SER A 36 16.91 -11.71 -2.12
C SER A 36 16.33 -11.36 -3.48
N THR A 37 16.06 -12.37 -4.30
CA THR A 37 15.25 -12.29 -5.54
C THR A 37 13.74 -12.25 -5.26
N LEU A 38 13.34 -12.52 -4.02
CA LEU A 38 11.94 -12.65 -3.58
C LEU A 38 11.34 -11.33 -3.06
N PHE A 39 12.12 -10.27 -2.97
CA PHE A 39 11.62 -8.93 -2.64
C PHE A 39 12.65 -7.91 -3.09
N TYR A 40 12.20 -6.81 -3.69
CA TYR A 40 13.07 -5.78 -4.24
C TYR A 40 12.23 -4.53 -4.59
N SER A 41 12.90 -3.42 -4.89
CA SER A 41 12.24 -2.19 -5.33
C SER A 41 12.90 -1.64 -6.59
N PHE A 42 12.20 -0.74 -7.29
CA PHE A 42 12.77 0.00 -8.42
C PHE A 42 11.96 1.27 -8.68
N ASN A 43 12.58 2.23 -9.38
CA ASN A 43 11.91 3.44 -9.82
C ASN A 43 11.63 3.36 -11.33
N ALA A 44 10.44 3.79 -11.73
CA ALA A 44 10.10 4.00 -13.13
C ALA A 44 9.38 5.34 -13.29
N GLY A 45 10.10 6.35 -13.80
CA GLY A 45 9.62 7.73 -13.79
C GLY A 45 9.39 8.22 -12.36
N GLY A 46 8.26 8.89 -12.12
CA GLY A 46 7.86 9.39 -10.79
C GLY A 46 7.17 8.36 -9.90
N ILE A 47 7.45 7.06 -10.11
CA ILE A 47 6.84 5.95 -9.36
C ILE A 47 7.94 5.13 -8.70
N HIS A 48 7.84 4.93 -7.40
CA HIS A 48 8.61 3.95 -6.64
C HIS A 48 7.77 2.68 -6.49
N PHE A 49 8.27 1.56 -7.02
CA PHE A 49 7.64 0.25 -6.94
C PHE A 49 8.32 -0.60 -5.89
N ILE A 50 7.53 -1.22 -5.02
CA ILE A 50 7.98 -2.19 -4.02
C ILE A 50 7.37 -3.55 -4.37
N MET A 51 8.22 -4.54 -4.58
CA MET A 51 7.82 -5.92 -4.86
C MET A 51 8.09 -6.73 -3.58
N LEU A 52 7.04 -7.21 -2.92
CA LEU A 52 7.11 -7.96 -1.67
C LEU A 52 6.86 -9.44 -1.89
N GLY A 53 7.61 -10.26 -1.17
CA GLY A 53 7.50 -11.70 -1.21
C GLY A 53 6.55 -12.23 -0.15
N ALA A 54 5.45 -12.84 -0.59
CA ALA A 54 4.46 -13.43 0.31
C ALA A 54 4.85 -14.84 0.77
N TYR A 55 5.74 -15.52 0.04
CA TYR A 55 6.20 -16.88 0.33
C TYR A 55 7.64 -16.89 0.87
N THR A 56 8.01 -15.82 1.57
CA THR A 56 9.24 -15.69 2.37
C THR A 56 8.92 -14.97 3.67
N ALA A 57 9.79 -15.09 4.67
CA ALA A 57 9.51 -14.53 6.00
C ALA A 57 9.26 -13.01 5.92
N TYR A 58 8.12 -12.57 6.43
CA TYR A 58 7.65 -11.18 6.42
C TYR A 58 7.41 -10.59 7.82
N ASN A 59 7.66 -11.36 8.88
CA ASN A 59 7.54 -10.83 10.24
C ASN A 59 8.57 -9.71 10.49
N LYS A 60 8.32 -8.87 11.50
CA LYS A 60 9.16 -7.70 11.82
C LYS A 60 10.65 -7.96 12.03
N SER A 61 11.04 -9.19 12.34
CA SER A 61 12.46 -9.57 12.51
C SER A 61 13.10 -10.16 11.25
N ALA A 62 12.32 -10.41 10.20
CA ALA A 62 12.80 -11.00 8.96
C ALA A 62 13.53 -9.98 8.07
N ASP A 63 14.47 -10.48 7.26
CA ASP A 63 15.26 -9.65 6.34
C ASP A 63 14.38 -8.81 5.41
N GLN A 64 13.27 -9.36 4.92
CA GLN A 64 12.31 -8.65 4.07
C GLN A 64 11.73 -7.41 4.78
N TYR A 65 11.28 -7.55 6.02
CA TYR A 65 10.68 -6.44 6.76
C TYR A 65 11.72 -5.35 7.08
N VAL A 66 12.91 -5.78 7.52
CA VAL A 66 14.03 -4.87 7.81
C VAL A 66 14.52 -4.14 6.54
N TRP A 67 14.51 -4.82 5.39
CA TRP A 67 14.78 -4.21 4.10
C TRP A 67 13.70 -3.19 3.73
N LEU A 68 12.42 -3.55 3.85
CA LEU A 68 11.29 -2.67 3.55
C LEU A 68 11.34 -1.38 4.37
N GLU A 69 11.66 -1.46 5.66
CA GLU A 69 11.86 -0.28 6.52
C GLU A 69 12.92 0.67 5.98
N LYS A 70 14.04 0.12 5.47
CA LYS A 70 15.14 0.92 4.91
C LYS A 70 14.80 1.49 3.55
N ASP A 71 14.15 0.72 2.69
CA ASP A 71 13.69 1.15 1.37
C ASP A 71 12.72 2.34 1.50
N LEU A 72 11.70 2.18 2.37
CA LEU A 72 10.73 3.23 2.68
C LEU A 72 11.32 4.45 3.38
N ALA A 73 12.40 4.30 4.17
CA ALA A 73 13.08 5.44 4.77
C ALA A 73 13.91 6.24 3.75
N ASN A 74 14.26 5.65 2.61
CA ASN A 74 15.16 6.25 1.62
C ASN A 74 14.45 6.85 0.40
N PHE A 75 13.18 6.50 0.14
CA PHE A 75 12.45 7.10 -0.98
C PHE A 75 11.99 8.54 -0.67
N ASP A 76 11.95 9.39 -1.70
CA ASP A 76 11.52 10.79 -1.59
C ASP A 76 10.30 11.03 -2.47
N ARG A 77 9.17 11.37 -1.85
CA ARG A 77 7.90 11.66 -2.57
C ARG A 77 7.98 12.88 -3.46
N ASN A 78 8.95 13.78 -3.28
CA ASN A 78 9.15 14.90 -4.21
C ASN A 78 9.80 14.44 -5.52
N VAL A 79 10.47 13.28 -5.51
CA VAL A 79 11.11 12.69 -6.70
C VAL A 79 10.23 11.61 -7.31
N THR A 80 9.67 10.73 -6.48
CA THR A 80 8.74 9.67 -6.87
C THR A 80 7.42 9.82 -6.10
N PRO A 81 6.50 10.69 -6.56
CA PRO A 81 5.24 10.96 -5.85
C PRO A 81 4.36 9.74 -5.61
N TRP A 82 4.41 8.78 -6.55
CA TRP A 82 3.62 7.55 -6.47
C TRP A 82 4.43 6.45 -5.79
N LEU A 83 3.82 5.85 -4.78
CA LEU A 83 4.31 4.65 -4.12
C LEU A 83 3.35 3.50 -4.41
N VAL A 84 3.83 2.51 -5.15
CA VAL A 84 3.03 1.34 -5.57
C VAL A 84 3.68 0.08 -5.03
N ALA A 85 2.90 -0.76 -4.38
CA ALA A 85 3.38 -2.05 -3.89
C ALA A 85 2.72 -3.21 -4.65
N THR A 86 3.42 -4.35 -4.72
CA THR A 86 2.86 -5.57 -5.29
C THR A 86 3.39 -6.81 -4.60
N TRP A 87 2.54 -7.81 -4.48
CA TRP A 87 2.85 -9.17 -4.02
C TRP A 87 1.75 -10.10 -4.52
N HIS A 88 1.91 -11.41 -4.33
CA HIS A 88 1.03 -12.38 -4.96
C HIS A 88 -0.38 -12.50 -4.32
N PRO A 89 -0.58 -13.01 -3.08
CA PRO A 89 -1.90 -13.20 -2.50
C PRO A 89 -2.55 -11.89 -2.00
N PRO A 90 -3.81 -11.60 -2.35
CA PRO A 90 -4.48 -10.37 -1.95
C PRO A 90 -4.88 -10.35 -0.47
N TRP A 91 -4.82 -9.19 0.16
CA TRP A 91 -5.29 -9.00 1.54
C TRP A 91 -6.80 -8.77 1.64
N TYR A 92 -7.41 -8.21 0.59
CA TYR A 92 -8.79 -7.71 0.58
C TYR A 92 -9.70 -8.36 -0.47
N SER A 93 -9.34 -9.56 -0.95
CA SER A 93 -10.23 -10.33 -1.83
C SER A 93 -11.50 -10.75 -1.09
N THR A 94 -12.64 -10.69 -1.77
CA THR A 94 -13.95 -11.11 -1.25
C THR A 94 -14.47 -12.41 -1.85
N TYR A 95 -13.70 -13.03 -2.74
CA TYR A 95 -13.97 -14.38 -3.25
C TYR A 95 -13.76 -15.44 -2.17
N VAL A 96 -14.43 -16.59 -2.29
CA VAL A 96 -14.19 -17.76 -1.42
C VAL A 96 -12.78 -18.29 -1.60
N ALA A 97 -12.29 -18.34 -2.85
CA ALA A 97 -10.94 -18.77 -3.17
C ALA A 97 -9.93 -17.85 -2.47
N HIS A 98 -9.09 -18.44 -1.62
CA HIS A 98 -8.05 -17.74 -0.87
C HIS A 98 -8.57 -16.63 0.06
N TYR A 99 -9.82 -16.74 0.53
CA TYR A 99 -10.42 -15.73 1.41
C TYR A 99 -9.62 -15.58 2.71
N ARG A 100 -9.02 -14.40 2.91
CA ARG A 100 -8.17 -14.05 4.07
C ARG A 100 -6.96 -14.98 4.27
N GLU A 101 -6.47 -15.59 3.18
CA GLU A 101 -5.34 -16.52 3.23
C GLU A 101 -4.03 -15.85 3.70
N ALA A 102 -3.78 -14.62 3.22
CA ALA A 102 -2.59 -13.83 3.55
C ALA A 102 -2.80 -12.86 4.74
N GLU A 103 -3.75 -13.14 5.62
CA GLU A 103 -4.08 -12.22 6.73
C GLU A 103 -2.89 -11.98 7.68
N CYS A 104 -2.02 -12.98 7.90
CA CYS A 104 -0.83 -12.78 8.73
C CYS A 104 0.16 -11.79 8.09
N MET A 105 0.31 -11.80 6.76
CA MET A 105 1.13 -10.80 6.07
C MET A 105 0.53 -9.40 6.20
N ARG A 106 -0.80 -9.26 6.06
CA ARG A 106 -1.51 -7.99 6.30
C ARG A 106 -1.24 -7.45 7.70
N VAL A 107 -1.40 -8.29 8.73
CA VAL A 107 -1.19 -7.89 10.14
C VAL A 107 0.24 -7.41 10.40
N GLU A 108 1.24 -8.04 9.76
CA GLU A 108 2.64 -7.63 9.93
C GLU A 108 2.97 -6.34 9.18
N MET A 109 2.54 -6.20 7.92
CA MET A 109 3.06 -5.19 6.99
C MET A 109 2.10 -4.04 6.64
N GLU A 110 0.79 -4.16 6.87
CA GLU A 110 -0.15 -3.12 6.44
C GLU A 110 0.13 -1.77 7.12
N ASP A 111 0.44 -1.77 8.41
CA ASP A 111 0.69 -0.54 9.18
C ASP A 111 1.91 0.23 8.67
N ILE A 112 3.02 -0.45 8.31
CA ILE A 112 4.18 0.23 7.75
C ILE A 112 3.89 0.81 6.36
N LEU A 113 3.21 0.06 5.49
CA LEU A 113 2.83 0.54 4.17
C LEU A 113 1.86 1.73 4.24
N TYR A 114 0.89 1.68 5.16
CA TYR A 114 -0.05 2.76 5.41
C TYR A 114 0.66 4.02 5.92
N LYS A 115 1.57 3.89 6.90
CA LYS A 115 2.34 5.02 7.46
C LYS A 115 3.18 5.76 6.43
N TYR A 116 3.73 5.04 5.47
CA TYR A 116 4.46 5.64 4.36
C TYR A 116 3.56 6.08 3.21
N GLY A 117 2.25 5.78 3.26
CA GLY A 117 1.21 6.24 2.34
C GLY A 117 1.19 5.54 0.99
N VAL A 118 1.37 4.21 0.95
CA VAL A 118 1.23 3.45 -0.31
C VAL A 118 -0.07 3.84 -1.01
N ASP A 119 0.04 4.22 -2.28
CA ASP A 119 -1.08 4.78 -3.05
C ASP A 119 -1.95 3.66 -3.65
N ILE A 120 -1.30 2.60 -4.17
CA ILE A 120 -1.91 1.48 -4.88
C ILE A 120 -1.19 0.18 -4.54
N VAL A 121 -1.94 -0.90 -4.38
CA VAL A 121 -1.43 -2.26 -4.23
C VAL A 121 -1.96 -3.14 -5.37
N PHE A 122 -1.07 -3.87 -6.04
CA PHE A 122 -1.44 -4.89 -7.04
C PHE A 122 -1.17 -6.30 -6.56
N ASN A 123 -2.17 -7.17 -6.73
CA ASN A 123 -2.12 -8.58 -6.37
C ASN A 123 -2.54 -9.49 -7.53
N GLY A 124 -2.23 -10.78 -7.39
CA GLY A 124 -2.65 -11.85 -8.28
C GLY A 124 -3.43 -12.91 -7.51
N HIS A 125 -3.01 -14.17 -7.68
CA HIS A 125 -3.43 -15.34 -6.89
C HIS A 125 -4.91 -15.73 -7.03
N VAL A 126 -5.85 -14.88 -6.64
CA VAL A 126 -7.28 -15.11 -6.85
C VAL A 126 -7.59 -14.95 -8.33
N HIS A 127 -8.08 -16.02 -8.96
CA HIS A 127 -8.39 -16.08 -10.39
C HIS A 127 -9.69 -15.34 -10.72
N ALA A 128 -9.71 -14.04 -10.49
CA ALA A 128 -10.77 -13.10 -10.86
C ALA A 128 -10.22 -11.68 -10.76
N TYR A 129 -11.01 -10.72 -11.23
CA TYR A 129 -10.74 -9.31 -11.04
C TYR A 129 -11.46 -8.77 -9.80
N GLU A 130 -10.76 -7.97 -9.00
CA GLU A 130 -11.37 -7.20 -7.91
C GLU A 130 -10.61 -5.89 -7.66
N ARG A 131 -11.35 -4.82 -7.37
CA ARG A 131 -10.82 -3.53 -6.92
C ARG A 131 -11.53 -3.10 -5.65
N SER A 132 -10.73 -2.73 -4.64
CA SER A 132 -11.23 -2.17 -3.40
C SER A 132 -11.55 -0.67 -3.54
N ASN A 133 -12.39 -0.17 -2.63
CA ASN A 133 -12.31 1.22 -2.20
C ASN A 133 -11.02 1.43 -1.40
N ARG A 134 -10.65 2.68 -1.10
CA ARG A 134 -9.52 2.92 -0.19
C ARG A 134 -9.83 2.34 1.19
N VAL A 135 -8.94 1.49 1.68
CA VAL A 135 -9.17 0.70 2.90
C VAL A 135 -7.88 0.58 3.70
N TYR A 136 -8.01 0.65 5.02
CA TYR A 136 -6.96 0.35 5.96
C TYR A 136 -7.55 -0.44 7.13
N ASN A 137 -6.96 -1.59 7.44
CA ASN A 137 -7.39 -2.49 8.49
C ASN A 137 -8.90 -2.79 8.46
N TYR A 138 -9.39 -3.20 7.28
CA TYR A 138 -10.82 -3.46 6.97
C TYR A 138 -11.78 -2.28 7.18
N THR A 139 -11.27 -1.07 7.38
CA THR A 139 -12.06 0.15 7.51
C THR A 139 -11.87 1.02 6.28
N LEU A 140 -12.96 1.54 5.71
CA LEU A 140 -12.87 2.54 4.65
C LEU A 140 -12.11 3.76 5.15
N ASP A 141 -11.02 4.09 4.48
CA ASP A 141 -10.11 5.16 4.90
C ASP A 141 -9.68 5.95 3.66
N PRO A 142 -9.92 7.27 3.58
CA PRO A 142 -9.53 8.08 2.42
C PRO A 142 -8.02 8.13 2.17
N CYS A 143 -7.19 7.76 3.16
CA CYS A 143 -5.74 7.66 3.07
C CYS A 143 -5.23 6.23 2.87
N GLY A 144 -6.11 5.22 2.94
CA GLY A 144 -5.75 3.84 2.65
C GLY A 144 -5.39 3.62 1.17
N PRO A 145 -4.54 2.64 0.85
CA PRO A 145 -4.27 2.26 -0.53
C PRO A 145 -5.54 1.74 -1.22
N VAL A 146 -5.54 1.82 -2.56
CA VAL A 146 -6.46 1.05 -3.40
C VAL A 146 -5.82 -0.31 -3.67
N TYR A 147 -6.48 -1.39 -3.27
CA TYR A 147 -6.05 -2.76 -3.55
C TYR A 147 -6.73 -3.26 -4.82
N ILE A 148 -5.94 -3.81 -5.73
CA ILE A 148 -6.40 -4.29 -7.03
C ILE A 148 -5.85 -5.69 -7.27
N THR A 149 -6.76 -6.66 -7.34
CA THR A 149 -6.47 -8.05 -7.66
C THR A 149 -6.69 -8.27 -9.15
N VAL A 150 -5.62 -8.68 -9.84
CA VAL A 150 -5.60 -9.02 -11.28
C VAL A 150 -4.95 -10.40 -11.49
N GLY A 151 -5.41 -11.39 -10.72
CA GLY A 151 -4.98 -12.80 -10.86
C GLY A 151 -5.68 -13.54 -12.00
N ASP A 152 -6.41 -12.81 -12.84
CA ASP A 152 -7.30 -13.27 -13.90
C ASP A 152 -6.61 -13.38 -15.28
N GLY A 153 -5.31 -13.67 -15.31
CA GLY A 153 -4.55 -13.67 -16.57
C GLY A 153 -4.77 -14.90 -17.48
N GLY A 154 -5.66 -15.84 -17.14
CA GLY A 154 -6.05 -16.93 -18.05
C GLY A 154 -5.33 -18.26 -17.86
N ASN A 155 -4.87 -18.58 -16.64
CA ASN A 155 -4.31 -19.89 -16.34
C ASN A 155 -5.37 -21.01 -16.46
N ARG A 156 -4.92 -22.27 -16.45
CA ARG A 156 -5.78 -23.45 -16.66
C ARG A 156 -6.66 -23.82 -15.47
N GLU A 157 -6.42 -23.25 -14.31
CA GLU A 157 -7.19 -23.56 -13.11
C GLU A 157 -8.58 -22.93 -13.17
N LYS A 158 -9.39 -23.21 -12.14
CA LYS A 158 -10.75 -22.71 -12.11
C LYS A 158 -10.75 -21.20 -11.84
N MET A 159 -11.61 -20.48 -12.57
CA MET A 159 -11.99 -19.11 -12.25
C MET A 159 -12.63 -19.05 -10.86
N ALA A 160 -12.28 -18.05 -10.07
CA ALA A 160 -12.97 -17.74 -8.82
C ALA A 160 -14.32 -17.10 -9.14
N ILE A 161 -15.42 -17.77 -8.72
CA ILE A 161 -16.80 -17.33 -9.02
C ILE A 161 -17.58 -17.06 -7.74
N ALA A 162 -17.45 -17.93 -6.73
CA ALA A 162 -18.18 -17.81 -5.48
C ALA A 162 -17.59 -16.72 -4.58
N HIS A 163 -18.45 -15.99 -3.88
CA HIS A 163 -18.06 -14.94 -2.94
C HIS A 163 -18.28 -15.40 -1.49
N ALA A 164 -17.37 -15.02 -0.59
CA ALA A 164 -17.44 -15.45 0.81
C ALA A 164 -18.68 -14.90 1.54
N ASP A 165 -19.26 -13.81 1.02
CA ASP A 165 -20.48 -13.18 1.53
C ASP A 165 -21.79 -13.78 1.01
N GLU A 166 -21.74 -14.74 0.09
CA GLU A 166 -22.93 -15.43 -0.38
C GLU A 166 -23.46 -16.44 0.66
N PRO A 167 -24.78 -16.69 0.72
CA PRO A 167 -25.37 -17.63 1.66
C PRO A 167 -24.73 -19.02 1.58
N GLY A 168 -24.10 -19.46 2.67
CA GLY A 168 -23.46 -20.77 2.80
C GLY A 168 -22.02 -20.86 2.28
N ASN A 169 -21.44 -19.78 1.77
CA ASN A 169 -20.11 -19.77 1.17
C ASN A 169 -19.01 -19.26 2.11
N CYS A 170 -19.34 -18.73 3.28
CA CYS A 170 -18.34 -18.30 4.26
C CYS A 170 -17.51 -19.50 4.75
N PRO A 171 -16.19 -19.53 4.53
CA PRO A 171 -15.37 -20.67 4.90
C PRO A 171 -15.14 -20.74 6.42
N GLU A 172 -14.86 -21.94 6.92
CA GLU A 172 -14.44 -22.13 8.31
C GLU A 172 -13.08 -21.44 8.53
N PRO A 173 -12.93 -20.55 9.54
CA PRO A 173 -11.74 -19.73 9.71
C PRO A 173 -10.43 -20.54 9.70
N CYS A 174 -10.39 -21.69 10.39
CA CYS A 174 -9.19 -22.53 10.50
C CYS A 174 -8.73 -23.17 9.18
N THR A 175 -9.55 -23.11 8.12
CA THR A 175 -9.23 -23.65 6.79
C THR A 175 -8.61 -22.62 5.85
N THR A 176 -8.62 -21.34 6.23
CA THR A 176 -8.20 -20.23 5.37
C THR A 176 -6.69 -19.93 5.31
N PRO A 177 -5.88 -20.10 6.36
CA PRO A 177 -4.48 -19.66 6.30
C PRO A 177 -3.66 -20.43 5.27
N ASP A 178 -2.69 -19.74 4.67
CA ASP A 178 -1.69 -20.39 3.83
C ASP A 178 -0.91 -21.43 4.63
N LYS A 179 -0.73 -22.61 4.02
CA LYS A 179 -0.08 -23.75 4.67
C LYS A 179 1.45 -23.67 4.58
N PHE A 180 1.98 -22.99 3.58
CA PHE A 180 3.42 -22.87 3.37
C PHE A 180 4.04 -21.93 4.40
N MET A 181 3.44 -20.76 4.60
CA MET A 181 3.84 -19.75 5.57
C MET A 181 3.33 -20.05 6.98
N GLY A 182 2.16 -20.67 7.10
CA GLY A 182 1.54 -21.01 8.36
C GLY A 182 1.10 -19.79 9.18
N GLY A 183 0.76 -20.05 10.45
CA GLY A 183 0.17 -19.05 11.34
C GLY A 183 -1.35 -18.92 11.17
N PHE A 184 -2.00 -18.24 12.12
CA PHE A 184 -3.43 -17.95 12.08
C PHE A 184 -3.66 -16.55 12.62
N CYS A 185 -4.09 -15.63 11.76
CA CYS A 185 -4.31 -14.23 12.10
C CYS A 185 -5.73 -13.73 11.74
N ALA A 186 -6.54 -14.59 11.11
CA ALA A 186 -7.87 -14.25 10.62
C ALA A 186 -8.96 -14.49 11.68
N PHE A 187 -9.08 -13.55 12.61
CA PHE A 187 -10.17 -13.56 13.60
C PHE A 187 -11.45 -12.94 13.03
N ASN A 188 -12.60 -13.26 13.64
CA ASN A 188 -13.87 -12.61 13.31
C ASN A 188 -13.76 -11.09 13.46
N PHE A 189 -14.50 -10.35 12.63
CA PHE A 189 -14.59 -8.91 12.75
C PHE A 189 -15.13 -8.53 14.12
N THR A 190 -14.56 -7.51 14.75
CA THR A 190 -14.98 -7.03 16.07
C THR A 190 -15.81 -5.74 15.99
N SER A 191 -15.92 -5.14 14.80
CA SER A 191 -16.66 -3.91 14.54
C SER A 191 -17.22 -3.89 13.11
N GLY A 192 -18.03 -2.88 12.79
CA GLY A 192 -18.64 -2.72 11.47
C GLY A 192 -19.81 -3.69 11.19
N PRO A 193 -20.31 -3.72 9.94
CA PRO A 193 -21.50 -4.50 9.57
C PRO A 193 -21.39 -6.01 9.76
N ALA A 194 -20.17 -6.56 9.79
CA ALA A 194 -19.91 -7.98 10.00
C ALA A 194 -19.42 -8.31 11.42
N ALA A 195 -19.61 -7.43 12.40
CA ALA A 195 -19.18 -7.65 13.78
C ALA A 195 -19.68 -9.01 14.33
N GLY A 196 -18.77 -9.78 14.91
CA GLY A 196 -19.01 -11.12 15.42
C GLY A 196 -18.95 -12.24 14.36
N LYS A 197 -18.85 -11.91 13.07
CA LYS A 197 -18.83 -12.87 11.96
C LYS A 197 -17.45 -12.92 11.27
N PHE A 198 -17.17 -14.02 10.57
CA PHE A 198 -15.96 -14.18 9.77
C PHE A 198 -16.10 -13.58 8.35
N CYS A 199 -17.33 -13.57 7.82
CA CYS A 199 -17.68 -12.99 6.53
C CYS A 199 -18.87 -12.04 6.68
N TRP A 200 -19.00 -11.16 5.70
CA TRP A 200 -20.20 -10.36 5.51
C TRP A 200 -21.32 -11.25 4.93
N ASP A 201 -22.54 -10.72 4.83
CA ASP A 201 -23.70 -11.39 4.19
C ASP A 201 -24.16 -10.69 2.91
N ARG A 202 -23.29 -9.80 2.41
CA ARG A 202 -23.38 -9.03 1.17
C ARG A 202 -21.98 -8.56 0.81
N GLN A 203 -21.79 -8.08 -0.42
CA GLN A 203 -20.51 -7.52 -0.86
C GLN A 203 -20.00 -6.50 0.19
N PRO A 204 -18.81 -6.71 0.78
CA PRO A 204 -18.25 -5.79 1.74
C PRO A 204 -18.08 -4.38 1.17
N GLU A 205 -18.31 -3.36 1.99
CA GLU A 205 -18.25 -1.95 1.54
C GLU A 205 -16.85 -1.53 1.06
N TYR A 206 -15.80 -2.26 1.48
CA TYR A 206 -14.44 -2.07 0.96
C TYR A 206 -14.22 -2.65 -0.44
N SER A 207 -15.11 -3.50 -0.97
CA SER A 207 -15.05 -4.02 -2.34
C SER A 207 -15.84 -3.10 -3.27
N ALA A 208 -15.16 -2.39 -4.17
CA ALA A 208 -15.78 -1.43 -5.08
C ALA A 208 -16.30 -2.10 -6.37
N TYR A 209 -15.53 -3.05 -6.90
CA TYR A 209 -15.86 -3.80 -8.11
C TYR A 209 -15.25 -5.20 -8.03
N ARG A 210 -15.98 -6.23 -8.46
CA ARG A 210 -15.48 -7.61 -8.58
C ARG A 210 -16.15 -8.30 -9.75
N GLU A 211 -15.36 -8.99 -10.59
CA GLU A 211 -15.88 -9.73 -11.75
C GLU A 211 -15.03 -10.96 -12.08
N SER A 212 -15.70 -12.09 -12.33
CA SER A 212 -15.10 -13.36 -12.75
C SER A 212 -14.91 -13.44 -14.27
N SER A 213 -14.02 -12.62 -14.80
CA SER A 213 -13.63 -12.61 -16.22
C SER A 213 -12.11 -12.65 -16.30
N PHE A 214 -11.56 -13.26 -17.35
CA PHE A 214 -10.13 -13.11 -17.62
C PHE A 214 -9.85 -11.72 -18.19
N GLY A 215 -8.66 -11.19 -17.95
CA GLY A 215 -8.31 -9.85 -18.36
C GLY A 215 -6.90 -9.42 -18.03
N HIS A 216 -6.68 -8.12 -18.15
CA HIS A 216 -5.44 -7.46 -17.74
C HIS A 216 -5.72 -5.99 -17.39
N GLY A 217 -4.81 -5.39 -16.64
CA GLY A 217 -4.89 -4.01 -16.22
C GLY A 217 -3.87 -3.09 -16.89
N ILE A 218 -4.20 -1.80 -16.95
CA ILE A 218 -3.31 -0.74 -17.40
C ILE A 218 -3.38 0.40 -16.38
N LEU A 219 -2.21 0.78 -15.85
CA LEU A 219 -2.05 1.97 -15.01
C LEU A 219 -1.38 3.08 -15.83
N GLU A 220 -2.08 4.19 -16.01
CA GLU A 220 -1.59 5.38 -16.69
C GLU A 220 -1.47 6.55 -15.71
N VAL A 221 -0.30 6.67 -15.08
CA VAL A 221 0.03 7.82 -14.24
C VAL A 221 0.14 9.08 -15.11
N LYS A 222 -0.65 10.10 -14.78
CA LYS A 222 -0.71 11.35 -15.56
C LYS A 222 0.18 12.44 -14.99
N ASN A 223 0.22 12.55 -13.66
CA ASN A 223 1.04 13.52 -12.92
C ASN A 223 1.19 13.04 -11.46
N GLU A 224 1.71 13.89 -10.58
CA GLU A 224 1.96 13.60 -9.16
C GLU A 224 0.71 13.33 -8.29
N THR A 225 -0.51 13.54 -8.80
CA THR A 225 -1.77 13.33 -8.06
C THR A 225 -2.76 12.42 -8.75
N HIS A 226 -2.73 12.31 -10.08
CA HIS A 226 -3.72 11.55 -10.86
C HIS A 226 -3.11 10.37 -11.62
N ALA A 227 -3.70 9.20 -11.44
CA ALA A 227 -3.45 8.02 -12.27
C ALA A 227 -4.78 7.44 -12.74
N LEU A 228 -4.85 7.04 -14.01
CA LEU A 228 -5.99 6.31 -14.55
C LEU A 228 -5.69 4.83 -14.46
N TRP A 229 -6.55 4.08 -13.77
CA TRP A 229 -6.58 2.63 -13.84
C TRP A 229 -7.68 2.18 -14.80
N SER A 230 -7.37 1.25 -15.70
CA SER A 230 -8.37 0.53 -16.48
C SER A 230 -8.08 -0.97 -16.48
N TRP A 231 -9.14 -1.77 -16.35
CA TRP A 231 -9.10 -3.21 -16.50
C TRP A 231 -9.88 -3.62 -17.75
N HIS A 232 -9.32 -4.53 -18.54
CA HIS A 232 -9.79 -4.93 -19.85
C HIS A 232 -10.03 -6.44 -19.87
N ARG A 233 -11.27 -6.83 -20.18
CA ARG A 233 -11.68 -8.22 -20.25
C ARG A 233 -11.24 -8.85 -21.56
N ASN A 234 -10.85 -10.12 -21.50
CA ASN A 234 -10.39 -10.86 -22.68
C ASN A 234 -11.51 -11.10 -23.70
N GLN A 235 -12.77 -11.18 -23.27
CA GLN A 235 -13.92 -11.35 -24.15
C GLN A 235 -14.37 -10.05 -24.85
N ASP A 236 -13.89 -8.90 -24.40
CA ASP A 236 -14.21 -7.61 -25.02
C ASP A 236 -13.25 -7.33 -26.20
N PHE A 237 -13.72 -6.59 -27.20
CA PHE A 237 -12.85 -6.08 -28.25
C PHE A 237 -11.90 -5.01 -27.70
N TYR A 238 -10.72 -4.86 -28.33
CA TYR A 238 -9.74 -3.83 -27.99
C TYR A 238 -10.38 -2.43 -27.89
N GLY A 239 -10.14 -1.74 -26.78
CA GLY A 239 -10.61 -0.36 -26.54
C GLY A 239 -11.74 -0.20 -25.53
N TYR A 240 -12.36 -1.30 -25.06
CA TYR A 240 -13.34 -1.26 -23.97
C TYR A 240 -12.69 -1.64 -22.65
N ALA A 241 -12.90 -0.81 -21.62
CA ALA A 241 -12.54 -1.14 -20.24
C ALA A 241 -13.77 -1.73 -19.53
N GLY A 242 -13.60 -2.89 -18.90
CA GLY A 242 -14.62 -3.48 -18.03
C GLY A 242 -14.78 -2.70 -16.73
N ASP A 243 -13.68 -2.17 -16.21
CA ASP A 243 -13.66 -1.23 -15.09
C ASP A 243 -12.63 -0.13 -15.34
N GLN A 244 -12.93 1.08 -14.86
CA GLN A 244 -12.04 2.24 -15.03
C GLN A 244 -12.27 3.25 -13.91
N ILE A 245 -11.17 3.78 -13.35
CA ILE A 245 -11.21 4.77 -12.28
C ILE A 245 -9.99 5.70 -12.32
N PHE A 246 -10.20 6.98 -12.03
CA PHE A 246 -9.10 7.86 -11.63
C PHE A 246 -8.78 7.65 -10.16
N ILE A 247 -7.58 7.16 -9.88
CA ILE A 247 -7.01 7.12 -8.54
C ILE A 247 -6.36 8.48 -8.32
N VAL A 248 -6.87 9.21 -7.32
CA VAL A 248 -6.35 10.51 -6.93
C VAL A 248 -5.71 10.39 -5.54
N ARG A 249 -4.43 10.72 -5.43
CA ARG A 249 -3.73 10.79 -4.15
C ARG A 249 -3.80 12.20 -3.57
N GLN A 250 -3.84 12.29 -2.24
CA GLN A 250 -4.07 13.55 -1.50
C GLN A 250 -2.94 13.79 -0.48
N PRO A 251 -1.72 14.17 -0.93
CA PRO A 251 -0.56 14.33 -0.05
C PRO A 251 -0.80 15.31 1.12
N ASP A 252 -1.57 16.37 0.90
CA ASP A 252 -1.85 17.37 1.93
C ASP A 252 -2.86 16.90 2.99
N SER A 253 -3.73 15.94 2.64
CA SER A 253 -4.77 15.41 3.54
C SER A 253 -4.36 14.09 4.20
N CYS A 254 -3.39 13.39 3.62
CA CYS A 254 -2.87 12.11 4.08
C CYS A 254 -1.36 12.25 4.34
N PRO A 255 -0.96 12.94 5.42
CA PRO A 255 0.45 13.16 5.71
C PRO A 255 1.13 11.82 6.01
N VAL A 256 2.24 11.58 5.32
CA VAL A 256 3.07 10.38 5.49
C VAL A 256 4.21 10.68 6.45
N ILE A 257 4.77 9.62 7.05
CA ILE A 257 5.95 9.77 7.89
C ILE A 257 7.17 10.08 7.00
N GLU A 258 7.73 11.28 7.11
CA GLU A 258 9.07 11.62 6.59
C GLU A 258 10.12 11.46 7.71
N PHE A 259 10.66 10.26 7.92
CA PHE A 259 11.83 10.10 8.80
C PHE A 259 13.09 10.52 8.03
N GLY A 260 13.62 11.73 8.25
CA GLY A 260 14.95 12.07 7.72
C GLY A 260 15.27 13.54 7.49
N ARG A 261 14.31 14.47 7.48
CA ARG A 261 14.66 15.88 7.59
C ARG A 261 14.95 16.20 9.05
N LYS A 262 16.24 16.22 9.41
CA LYS A 262 16.70 17.10 10.51
C LYS A 262 16.07 18.46 10.23
N LEU A 263 15.06 18.82 11.01
CA LEU A 263 14.66 20.21 11.18
C LEU A 263 15.93 20.93 11.63
N SER A 264 16.58 21.60 10.68
CA SER A 264 17.57 22.62 10.98
C SER A 264 16.78 23.77 11.58
N ILE A 265 16.43 23.64 12.86
CA ILE A 265 16.08 24.78 13.69
C ILE A 265 17.36 25.62 13.70
N GLY A 266 17.38 26.65 12.86
CA GLY A 266 18.39 27.68 12.90
C GLY A 266 18.33 28.32 14.28
N TYR A 267 19.19 27.87 15.18
CA TYR A 267 19.49 28.64 16.37
C TYR A 267 20.23 29.88 15.90
N THR A 268 19.51 31.00 15.80
CA THR A 268 20.11 32.33 15.81
C THR A 268 21.00 32.39 17.05
N LYS A 269 22.30 32.42 16.81
CA LYS A 269 23.35 32.54 17.81
C LYS A 269 23.20 33.91 18.48
N PHE A 270 22.50 33.97 19.61
CA PHE A 270 22.60 35.11 20.50
C PHE A 270 23.96 35.01 21.21
N GLU A 271 24.92 35.82 20.77
CA GLU A 271 26.16 36.03 21.50
C GLU A 271 25.85 36.78 22.79
N LEU A 272 26.08 36.11 23.93
CA LEU A 272 26.17 36.77 25.23
C LEU A 272 27.66 36.96 25.57
N PRO A 273 28.06 38.15 26.05
CA PRO A 273 29.45 38.42 26.41
C PRO A 273 29.88 37.67 27.68
N SER A 274 31.18 37.43 27.76
CA SER A 274 31.92 36.62 28.74
C SER A 274 31.76 37.04 30.23
N PRO A 275 32.16 36.19 31.19
CA PRO A 275 31.59 36.14 32.53
C PRO A 275 32.31 37.05 33.53
N ALA A 276 31.56 37.61 34.47
CA ALA A 276 32.12 38.21 35.69
C ALA A 276 31.23 37.94 36.91
N LEU A 277 31.91 37.52 37.97
CA LEU A 277 31.53 37.42 39.38
C LEU A 277 30.62 36.29 39.86
N MET A 278 31.24 35.44 40.69
CA MET A 278 30.62 34.67 41.75
C MET A 278 29.79 35.54 42.70
N MET A 279 28.65 35.02 43.16
CA MET A 279 28.26 35.04 44.56
C MET A 279 27.22 33.95 44.84
N ASP A 280 27.44 33.28 45.98
CA ASP A 280 26.77 32.10 46.50
C ASP A 280 25.69 32.54 47.52
N VAL A 281 24.41 32.16 47.35
CA VAL A 281 23.40 32.23 48.43
C VAL A 281 22.35 31.11 48.34
N LYS A 282 22.15 30.50 49.50
CA LYS A 282 21.34 29.37 49.97
C LYS A 282 19.82 29.37 49.69
N HIS A 283 19.28 28.14 49.75
CA HIS A 283 17.89 27.72 50.02
C HIS A 283 17.02 28.66 50.88
N VAL A 284 15.75 28.87 50.48
CA VAL A 284 14.54 28.94 51.35
C VAL A 284 13.29 28.50 50.56
N ASP A 285 12.41 27.76 51.23
CA ASP A 285 11.12 27.18 50.83
C ASP A 285 9.95 28.16 50.58
N SER A 286 8.87 27.60 49.98
CA SER A 286 7.43 27.84 50.20
C SER A 286 6.62 28.78 49.28
N GLY A 287 5.65 28.18 48.56
CA GLY A 287 4.22 28.51 48.62
C GLY A 287 3.63 29.64 47.75
N ILE A 288 2.51 29.29 47.08
CA ILE A 288 1.29 30.08 46.76
C ILE A 288 0.94 30.29 45.27
N VAL A 289 -0.21 29.66 44.96
CA VAL A 289 -1.30 29.90 43.99
C VAL A 289 -1.34 31.26 43.27
N GLY A 290 -1.58 31.23 41.94
CA GLY A 290 -2.04 32.37 41.17
C GLY A 290 -2.72 31.96 39.86
N VAL A 291 -4.06 31.93 39.86
CA VAL A 291 -4.92 31.82 38.68
C VAL A 291 -5.02 33.20 38.02
N ILE A 292 -4.78 33.30 36.72
CA ILE A 292 -5.19 34.46 35.91
C ILE A 292 -5.90 33.93 34.67
N GLY A 293 -7.17 34.30 34.52
CA GLY A 293 -7.94 34.13 33.29
C GLY A 293 -8.19 35.46 32.58
N VAL A 294 -8.83 35.32 31.41
CA VAL A 294 -9.50 36.30 30.52
C VAL A 294 -8.59 37.34 29.80
N ASN A 295 -8.74 37.65 28.50
CA ASN A 295 -9.87 37.53 27.56
C ASN A 295 -9.41 37.68 26.07
N PRO A 296 -10.31 37.52 25.06
CA PRO A 296 -10.00 37.22 23.66
C PRO A 296 -9.80 38.46 22.78
N VAL A 297 -9.12 38.29 21.64
CA VAL A 297 -9.05 39.28 20.57
C VAL A 297 -9.79 38.78 19.32
N THR A 298 -10.78 39.57 18.92
CA THR A 298 -11.67 39.44 17.76
C THR A 298 -11.02 39.89 16.45
N LEU A 299 -11.34 39.18 15.37
CA LEU A 299 -11.04 39.48 13.95
C LEU A 299 -11.85 40.67 13.39
N PRO A 300 -11.39 41.27 12.27
CA PRO A 300 -12.28 41.78 11.23
C PRO A 300 -12.02 41.13 9.83
N PRO A 301 -13.02 41.11 8.91
CA PRO A 301 -12.99 40.32 7.66
C PRO A 301 -12.82 41.23 6.38
N PRO A 302 -13.14 40.79 5.14
CA PRO A 302 -12.16 40.58 4.07
C PRO A 302 -12.24 41.60 2.92
N ASN A 303 -11.15 41.75 2.15
CA ASN A 303 -11.17 42.48 0.89
C ASN A 303 -11.29 41.54 -0.32
N VAL A 304 -12.26 41.86 -1.17
CA VAL A 304 -12.55 41.26 -2.49
C VAL A 304 -11.71 41.95 -3.56
N GLY A 305 -11.18 41.20 -4.55
CA GLY A 305 -10.46 41.80 -5.66
C GLY A 305 -10.05 40.88 -6.82
N VAL A 306 -10.98 40.68 -7.76
CA VAL A 306 -10.83 40.63 -9.24
C VAL A 306 -10.05 39.49 -9.94
N VAL A 307 -10.75 38.97 -10.95
CA VAL A 307 -10.45 37.97 -11.98
C VAL A 307 -9.29 38.37 -12.91
N GLY A 308 -8.45 37.40 -13.25
CA GLY A 308 -7.50 37.46 -14.38
C GLY A 308 -7.54 36.17 -15.19
N VAL A 309 -7.91 36.27 -16.47
CA VAL A 309 -7.88 35.19 -17.47
C VAL A 309 -6.59 35.32 -18.28
N VAL A 310 -5.69 34.33 -18.22
CA VAL A 310 -4.60 34.07 -19.18
C VAL A 310 -4.31 32.57 -19.09
N GLY A 311 -4.59 31.72 -20.08
CA GLY A 311 -3.81 31.56 -21.31
C GLY A 311 -3.09 30.21 -21.25
N ALA A 312 -3.53 29.24 -22.05
CA ALA A 312 -3.00 27.87 -22.08
C ALA A 312 -1.54 27.80 -22.58
N PRO A 313 -0.72 26.87 -22.04
CA PRO A 313 0.42 26.34 -22.77
C PRO A 313 0.28 24.83 -23.09
N LYS A 314 0.94 24.51 -24.19
CA LYS A 314 1.00 23.26 -24.97
C LYS A 314 1.42 22.01 -24.18
N MET A 315 0.89 20.87 -24.64
CA MET A 315 1.34 19.51 -24.29
C MET A 315 2.83 19.28 -24.59
N PRO A 316 3.53 18.51 -23.74
CA PRO A 316 4.58 17.61 -24.15
C PRO A 316 4.11 16.15 -24.15
N VAL A 317 4.87 15.35 -24.88
CA VAL A 317 4.55 14.04 -25.46
C VAL A 317 5.03 12.89 -24.57
N ALA A 318 4.27 11.79 -24.63
CA ALA A 318 4.61 10.39 -24.27
C ALA A 318 5.08 10.10 -22.84
N GLY A 319 4.10 9.80 -21.97
CA GLY A 319 4.34 8.94 -20.81
C GLY A 319 4.53 7.49 -21.27
N GLY A 320 5.63 6.87 -20.87
CA GLY A 320 5.86 5.45 -21.08
C GLY A 320 4.83 4.62 -20.30
N VAL A 321 4.25 3.62 -20.95
CA VAL A 321 3.40 2.63 -20.29
C VAL A 321 4.32 1.71 -19.48
N VAL A 322 4.23 1.78 -18.16
CA VAL A 322 4.89 0.83 -17.25
C VAL A 322 3.87 -0.22 -16.88
N GLY A 323 3.90 -1.36 -17.57
CA GLY A 323 3.09 -2.52 -17.20
C GLY A 323 3.73 -3.25 -16.02
N VAL A 324 3.06 -3.25 -14.86
CA VAL A 324 3.31 -4.24 -13.81
C VAL A 324 2.49 -5.46 -14.16
N VAL A 325 3.16 -6.49 -14.67
CA VAL A 325 2.56 -7.80 -14.86
C VAL A 325 2.77 -8.55 -13.56
N VAL A 326 1.73 -8.65 -12.73
CA VAL A 326 1.66 -9.72 -11.74
C VAL A 326 1.38 -10.98 -12.57
N PRO A 327 2.32 -11.94 -12.64
CA PRO A 327 2.12 -13.10 -13.49
C PRO A 327 0.85 -13.85 -13.07
N PRO A 328 -0.05 -14.22 -14.00
CA PRO A 328 -0.99 -15.28 -13.70
C PRO A 328 -0.19 -16.54 -13.37
N ALA A 329 -0.71 -17.35 -12.44
CA ALA A 329 -0.15 -18.66 -12.13
C ALA A 329 0.22 -19.39 -13.42
N VAL A 330 1.52 -19.59 -13.65
CA VAL A 330 2.00 -20.37 -14.79
C VAL A 330 1.89 -21.82 -14.38
N LEU A 331 1.04 -22.59 -15.08
CA LEU A 331 1.24 -24.00 -15.49
C LEU A 331 0.05 -24.52 -16.29
#